data_AF-A0A7C0XZV4-F1
#
_entry.id   AF-A0A7C0XZV4-F1
#
_cell.length_a   1.000
_cell.length_b   1.000
_cell.length_c   1.000
_cell.angle_alpha   90.00
_cell.angle_beta   90.00
_cell.angle_gamma   90.00
#
_symmetry.space_group_name_H-M   'P 1'
#
loop_
_entity.id
_entity.type
_entity.pdbx_description
1 polymer ?
#
loop_
_entity_poly.entity_id
_entity_poly.type
_entity_poly.pdbx_seq_one_letter_code
_entity_poly.pdbx_strand_id
1 'polypeptide(L)' 'LLSAANGRKILFVTVDPRDKGLAIGKGGRNVNKARLVLKRYYDIDVVTIV' A
#
# COMPACT_ATOMS: atom_id res chain seq x y z
N LEU A 1 -0.97 -1.99 -10.15
CA LEU A 1 -1.92 -2.88 -9.45
C LEU A 1 -1.79 -4.26 -10.08
N LEU A 2 -1.56 -5.31 -9.28
CA LEU A 2 -1.59 -6.69 -9.73
C LEU A 2 -2.79 -7.39 -9.08
N SER A 3 -3.49 -8.23 -9.85
CA SER A 3 -4.57 -9.09 -9.34
C SER A 3 -4.15 -10.53 -9.53
N ALA A 4 -4.08 -11.30 -8.44
CA ALA A 4 -3.79 -12.73 -8.49
C ALA A 4 -5.03 -13.53 -8.91
N ALA A 5 -4.84 -14.78 -9.36
CA ALA A 5 -5.93 -15.65 -9.84
C ALA A 5 -7.04 -15.91 -8.79
N ASN A 6 -6.72 -15.74 -7.50
CA ASN A 6 -7.67 -15.84 -6.39
C ASN A 6 -8.40 -14.51 -6.07
N GLY A 7 -8.28 -13.49 -6.92
CA GLY A 7 -8.89 -12.18 -6.70
C GLY A 7 -8.11 -11.25 -5.77
N ARG A 8 -6.98 -11.70 -5.20
CA ARG A 8 -6.15 -10.89 -4.30
C ARG A 8 -5.50 -9.72 -5.03
N LYS A 9 -5.72 -8.50 -4.56
CA LYS A 9 -5.20 -7.27 -5.19
C LYS A 9 -3.99 -6.71 -4.44
N ILE A 10 -2.90 -6.48 -5.17
CA ILE A 10 -1.62 -5.95 -4.67
C ILE A 10 -1.33 -4.62 -5.35
N LEU A 11 -1.15 -3.57 -4.55
CA LEU A 11 -0.77 -2.24 -5.02
C LEU A 11 0.69 -1.96 -4.69
N PHE A 12 1.46 -1.61 -5.71
CA PHE A 12 2.80 -1.06 -5.58
C PHE A 12 2.73 0.45 -5.73
N VAL A 13 3.32 1.18 -4.77
CA VAL A 13 3.36 2.63 -4.77
C VAL A 13 4.82 3.05 -4.83
N THR A 14 5.21 3.60 -5.97
CA THR A 14 6.54 4.18 -6.15
C THR A 14 6.56 5.59 -5.59
N VAL A 15 7.56 5.89 -4.80
CA VAL A 15 7.82 7.24 -4.28
C VAL A 15 9.27 7.62 -4.57
N ASP A 16 9.59 8.92 -4.46
CA ASP A 16 10.99 9.34 -4.46
C ASP A 16 11.71 8.62 -3.30
N PRO A 17 12.92 8.07 -3.50
CA PRO A 17 13.65 7.38 -2.44
C PRO A 17 13.83 8.22 -1.18
N ARG A 18 13.96 9.55 -1.31
CA ARG A 18 14.07 10.50 -0.19
C ARG A 18 12.80 10.56 0.65
N ASP A 19 11.65 10.28 0.05
CA ASP A 19 10.33 10.32 0.69
C ASP A 19 9.84 8.96 1.20
N LYS A 20 10.60 7.87 0.96
CA LYS A 20 10.19 6.51 1.33
C LYS A 20 9.88 6.37 2.82
N GLY A 21 10.71 6.98 3.67
CA GLY A 21 10.47 7.00 5.12
C GLY A 21 9.19 7.75 5.51
N LEU A 22 8.89 8.86 4.83
CA LEU A 22 7.67 9.64 5.03
C LEU A 22 6.42 8.86 4.60
N ALA A 23 6.49 8.19 3.45
CA ALA A 23 5.41 7.35 2.92
C ALA A 23 5.07 6.17 3.83
N ILE A 24 6.08 5.52 4.42
CA ILE A 24 5.89 4.43 5.39
C ILE A 24 5.36 5.00 6.72
N GLY A 25 5.94 6.09 7.19
CA GLY A 25 5.68 6.69 8.50
C GLY A 25 6.30 5.90 9.66
N LYS A 26 6.47 6.54 10.83
CA LYS A 26 7.04 5.89 12.04
C LYS A 26 6.27 4.60 12.37
N GLY A 27 6.96 3.46 12.42
CA GLY A 27 6.35 2.15 12.69
C GLY A 27 5.33 1.70 11.63
N GLY A 28 5.37 2.25 10.41
CA GLY A 28 4.44 1.91 9.34
C GLY A 28 3.05 2.55 9.47
N ARG A 29 2.87 3.56 10.34
CA ARG A 29 1.55 4.18 10.58
C ARG A 29 0.85 4.66 9.31
N ASN A 30 1.59 5.26 8.37
CA ASN A 30 0.99 5.84 7.16
C ASN A 30 0.56 4.73 6.19
N VAL A 31 1.44 3.77 5.90
CA VAL A 31 1.10 2.65 5.01
C VAL A 31 -0.01 1.76 5.57
N ASN A 32 -0.07 1.57 6.90
CA ASN A 32 -1.15 0.82 7.55
C ASN A 32 -2.50 1.56 7.43
N LYS A 33 -2.51 2.88 7.59
CA LYS A 33 -3.71 3.71 7.39
C LYS A 33 -4.19 3.65 5.94
N ALA A 34 -3.26 3.75 4.99
CA ALA A 34 -3.56 3.62 3.56
C ALA A 34 -4.17 2.23 3.24
N ARG A 35 -3.59 1.14 3.77
CA ARG A 35 -4.12 -0.22 3.59
C ARG A 35 -5.57 -0.34 4.07
N LEU A 36 -5.92 0.24 5.22
CA LEU A 36 -7.29 0.18 5.76
C LEU A 36 -8.30 0.86 4.82
N VAL A 37 -7.99 2.07 4.35
CA VAL A 37 -8.84 2.83 3.44
C VAL A 37 -8.96 2.10 2.09
N LEU A 38 -7.85 1.66 1.53
CA LEU A 38 -7.80 1.01 0.23
C LEU A 38 -8.52 -0.34 0.24
N LYS A 39 -8.43 -1.12 1.33
CA LYS A 39 -9.23 -2.34 1.48
C LYS A 39 -10.72 -2.04 1.51
N ARG A 40 -11.15 -1.00 2.24
CA ARG A 40 -12.57 -0.65 2.38
C ARG A 40 -13.22 -0.21 1.08
N TYR A 41 -12.54 0.62 0.28
CA TYR A 41 -13.16 1.25 -0.89
C TYR A 41 -12.79 0.59 -2.22
N TYR A 42 -11.67 -0.14 -2.28
CA TYR A 42 -11.13 -0.68 -3.53
C TYR A 42 -10.77 -2.17 -3.47
N ASP A 43 -11.00 -2.80 -2.32
CA ASP A 43 -10.71 -4.20 -2.07
C ASP A 43 -9.23 -4.56 -2.32
N ILE A 44 -8.32 -3.67 -1.93
CA ILE A 44 -6.87 -3.89 -2.04
C ILE A 44 -6.35 -4.60 -0.77
N ASP A 45 -5.74 -5.76 -0.95
CA ASP A 45 -5.27 -6.59 0.17
C ASP A 45 -3.87 -6.20 0.66
N VAL A 46 -3.00 -5.79 -0.27
CA VAL A 46 -1.60 -5.51 0.01
C VAL A 46 -1.20 -4.18 -0.61
N VAL A 47 -0.49 -3.37 0.17
CA VAL A 47 0.12 -2.12 -0.26
C VAL A 47 1.60 -2.19 0.05
N THR A 48 2.44 -2.05 -0.98
CA THR A 48 3.90 -2.10 -0.88
C THR A 48 4.48 -0.79 -1.40
N ILE A 49 5.27 -0.11 -0.57
CA ILE A 49 6.03 1.06 -1.00
C ILE A 49 7.33 0.57 -1.63
N VAL A 50 7.53 0.86 -2.91
CA VAL A 50 8.72 0.48 -3.69
C VAL A 50 9.65 1.66 -3.84
#